data_AF-A0A4Q3SAU5-F1
#
_entry.id   AF-A0A4Q3SAU5-F1
#
_cell.length_a   1.000
_cell.length_b   1.000
_cell.length_c   1.000
_cell.angle_alpha   90.00
_cell.angle_beta   90.00
_cell.angle_gamma   90.00
#
_symmetry.space_group_name_H-M   'P 1'
#
loop_
_entity.id
_entity.type
_entity.pdbx_description
1 polymer ?
#
loop_
_entity_poly.entity_id
_entity_poly.type
_entity_poly.pdbx_seq_one_letter_code
_entity_poly.pdbx_strand_id
1 'polypeptide(L)'
;MNKTVVIDIVGLSSSLINDATPFLKKYIAANGINTIQPMLPAVTTSVQSSFVTGKWPNEHGIVGNGWYDAEDAEIKFWKQSNKLVRGEKIWERAKKQDPSFTCSKMFWWYNMYSTADFSLTPRPNYLADGRKLPDCYSQPASLRDELQRELGQFPLFKFWGPATDISSTQWIADASMYT
;
A
#
# COMPACT_ATOMS: atom_id res chain seq x y z
N MET A 1 -9.86 19.33 10.09
CA MET A 1 -8.73 18.37 10.15
C MET A 1 -7.65 18.83 9.19
N ASN A 2 -6.37 18.61 9.52
CA ASN A 2 -5.27 18.84 8.58
C ASN A 2 -5.12 17.62 7.67
N LYS A 3 -5.01 17.83 6.35
CA LYS A 3 -4.69 16.74 5.41
C LYS A 3 -3.37 16.09 5.87
N THR A 4 -3.43 14.79 6.16
CA THR A 4 -2.29 14.03 6.69
C THR A 4 -1.93 12.94 5.69
N VAL A 5 -0.65 12.86 5.35
CA VAL A 5 -0.12 11.86 4.42
C VAL A 5 0.82 10.94 5.18
N VAL A 6 0.59 9.63 5.06
CA VAL A 6 1.49 8.60 5.61
C VAL A 6 2.14 7.89 4.44
N ILE A 7 3.46 7.94 4.38
CA ILE A 7 4.26 7.26 3.34
C ILE A 7 4.95 6.06 3.99
N ASP A 8 4.64 4.87 3.49
CA ASP A 8 5.33 3.64 3.88
C ASP A 8 6.42 3.31 2.84
N ILE A 9 7.68 3.41 3.25
CA ILE A 9 8.85 3.09 2.43
C ILE A 9 9.42 1.77 2.91
N VAL A 10 9.03 0.68 2.26
CA VAL A 10 9.42 -0.69 2.64
C VAL A 10 10.95 -0.83 2.63
N GLY A 11 11.49 -1.26 3.77
CA GLY A 11 12.93 -1.50 3.92
C GLY A 11 13.78 -0.25 4.18
N LEU A 12 13.18 0.93 4.32
CA LEU A 12 13.92 2.12 4.72
C LEU A 12 14.44 1.97 6.16
N SER A 13 15.76 2.00 6.31
CA SER A 13 16.44 2.13 7.60
C SER A 13 17.15 3.49 7.68
N SER A 14 17.43 3.95 8.90
CA SER A 14 18.18 5.19 9.11
C SER A 14 19.57 5.17 8.47
N SER A 15 20.19 3.99 8.31
CA SER A 15 21.49 3.85 7.63
C SER A 15 21.46 4.16 6.13
N LEU A 16 20.28 4.12 5.50
CA LEU A 16 20.09 4.50 4.10
C LEU A 16 19.87 6.02 3.92
N ILE A 17 19.71 6.76 5.03
CA ILE A 17 19.49 8.20 5.00
C ILE A 17 20.84 8.90 5.13
N ASN A 18 21.40 9.29 3.99
CA ASN A 18 22.73 9.89 3.87
C ASN A 18 22.74 11.01 2.82
N ASP A 19 23.93 11.41 2.36
CA ASP A 19 24.10 12.49 1.39
C ASP A 19 23.48 12.20 0.01
N ALA A 20 23.23 10.94 -0.32
CA ALA A 20 22.46 10.55 -1.51
C ALA A 20 20.93 10.76 -1.34
N THR A 21 20.47 11.07 -0.13
CA THR A 21 19.06 11.38 0.18
C THR A 21 18.92 12.77 0.82
N PRO A 22 19.36 13.85 0.15
CA PRO A 22 19.52 15.17 0.76
C PRO A 22 18.20 15.75 1.28
N PHE A 23 17.09 15.48 0.60
CA PHE A 23 15.76 15.90 1.04
C PHE A 23 15.37 15.24 2.37
N LEU A 24 15.46 13.91 2.48
CA LEU A 24 15.11 13.18 3.70
C LEU A 24 16.03 13.58 4.86
N LYS A 25 17.33 13.72 4.61
CA LYS A 25 18.30 14.17 5.61
C LYS A 25 17.93 15.55 6.17
N LYS A 26 17.60 16.51 5.31
CA LYS A 26 17.16 17.86 5.72
C LYS A 26 15.81 17.82 6.45
N TYR A 27 14.85 17.05 5.94
CA TYR A 27 13.52 16.95 6.53
C TYR A 27 13.58 16.40 7.96
N ILE A 28 14.34 15.32 8.18
CA ILE A 28 14.53 14.72 9.51
C ILE A 28 15.28 15.67 10.46
N ALA A 29 16.29 16.39 9.97
CA ALA A 29 17.00 17.37 10.81
C ALA A 29 16.07 18.48 11.35
N ALA A 30 15.03 18.85 10.59
CA ALA A 30 14.06 19.86 10.98
C ALA A 30 12.88 19.32 11.80
N ASN A 31 12.48 18.05 11.60
CA ASN A 31 11.24 17.49 12.17
C ASN A 31 11.46 16.34 13.17
N GLY A 32 12.69 15.86 13.32
CA GLY A 32 13.04 14.71 14.17
C GLY A 32 12.81 13.36 13.49
N ILE A 33 13.30 12.31 14.14
CA ILE A 33 13.10 10.91 13.77
C ILE A 33 12.73 10.12 15.02
N ASN A 34 11.73 9.25 14.90
CA ASN A 34 11.38 8.29 15.93
C ASN A 34 11.56 6.88 15.37
N THR A 35 12.07 5.99 16.20
CA THR A 35 12.22 4.58 15.86
C THR A 35 11.06 3.79 16.47
N ILE A 36 10.52 2.86 15.69
CA ILE A 36 9.46 1.95 16.12
C ILE A 36 10.09 0.58 16.25
N GLN A 37 9.87 -0.08 17.39
CA GLN A 37 10.25 -1.48 17.56
C GLN A 37 9.33 -2.32 16.65
N PRO A 38 9.87 -3.04 15.64
CA PRO A 38 9.03 -3.78 14.72
C PRO A 38 8.44 -5.03 15.39
N MET A 39 7.27 -5.44 14.92
CA MET A 39 6.74 -6.78 15.18
C MET A 39 7.64 -7.87 14.57
N LEU A 40 7.58 -9.11 15.07
CA LEU A 40 8.23 -10.27 14.45
C LEU A 40 7.19 -11.33 14.04
N PRO A 41 7.26 -11.89 12.81
CA PRO A 41 8.21 -11.55 11.73
C PRO A 41 7.90 -10.18 11.07
N ALA A 42 8.93 -9.36 10.86
CA ALA A 42 8.80 -8.00 10.32
C ALA A 42 8.63 -7.97 8.78
N VAL A 43 7.67 -8.73 8.27
CA VAL A 43 7.36 -8.80 6.83
C VAL A 43 6.24 -7.84 6.45
N THR A 44 6.32 -7.29 5.23
CA THR A 44 5.55 -6.13 4.75
C THR A 44 4.06 -6.21 5.04
N THR A 45 3.38 -7.30 4.66
CA THR A 45 1.92 -7.40 4.79
C THR A 45 1.46 -7.43 6.24
N SER A 46 2.27 -8.00 7.14
CA SER A 46 1.96 -8.09 8.57
C SER A 46 2.15 -6.73 9.23
N VAL A 47 3.31 -6.11 9.00
CA VAL A 47 3.65 -4.78 9.53
C VAL A 47 2.64 -3.72 9.07
N GLN A 48 2.31 -3.66 7.78
CA GLN A 48 1.31 -2.72 7.27
C GLN A 48 -0.07 -2.95 7.90
N SER A 49 -0.48 -4.21 8.08
CA SER A 49 -1.75 -4.54 8.73
C SER A 49 -1.77 -4.10 10.19
N SER A 50 -0.66 -4.26 10.91
CA SER A 50 -0.53 -3.75 12.28
C SER A 50 -0.62 -2.22 12.33
N PHE A 51 0.01 -1.51 11.41
CA PHE A 51 -0.06 -0.04 11.37
C PHE A 51 -1.47 0.49 11.10
N VAL A 52 -2.19 -0.08 10.13
CA VAL A 52 -3.53 0.43 9.77
C VAL A 52 -4.62 0.04 10.75
N THR A 53 -4.39 -0.97 11.60
CA THR A 53 -5.38 -1.45 12.60
C THR A 53 -5.00 -1.12 14.04
N GLY A 54 -3.73 -0.84 14.32
CA GLY A 54 -3.20 -0.76 15.69
C GLY A 54 -3.22 -2.10 16.44
N LYS A 55 -3.33 -3.23 15.72
CA LYS A 55 -3.46 -4.57 16.29
C LYS A 55 -2.24 -5.43 15.98
N TRP A 56 -2.07 -6.53 16.72
CA TRP A 56 -1.05 -7.54 16.43
C TRP A 56 -1.58 -8.66 15.50
N PRO A 57 -0.71 -9.49 14.89
CA PRO A 57 -1.11 -10.55 13.96
C PRO A 57 -2.13 -11.54 14.49
N ASN A 58 -2.10 -11.85 15.79
CA ASN A 58 -3.09 -12.70 16.44
C ASN A 58 -4.52 -12.10 16.43
N GLU A 59 -4.64 -10.78 16.27
CA GLU A 59 -5.90 -10.06 16.19
C GLU A 59 -6.30 -9.74 14.73
N HIS A 60 -5.41 -9.13 13.93
CA HIS A 60 -5.73 -8.77 12.54
C HIS A 60 -5.60 -9.93 11.55
N GLY A 61 -5.01 -11.07 11.96
CA GLY A 61 -4.98 -12.32 11.20
C GLY A 61 -3.96 -12.40 10.07
N ILE A 62 -3.14 -11.36 9.86
CA ILE A 62 -2.10 -11.38 8.83
C ILE A 62 -0.75 -11.71 9.47
N VAL A 63 -0.21 -12.88 9.14
CA VAL A 63 1.01 -13.42 9.75
C VAL A 63 2.21 -13.46 8.82
N GLY A 64 2.02 -13.16 7.52
CA GLY A 64 3.11 -13.11 6.56
C GLY A 64 2.68 -12.65 5.16
N ASN A 65 3.66 -12.49 4.27
CA ASN A 65 3.42 -12.16 2.86
C ASN A 65 2.75 -13.32 2.10
N GLY A 66 2.82 -14.53 2.64
CA GLY A 66 2.09 -15.70 2.18
C GLY A 66 2.05 -16.78 3.25
N TRP A 67 1.08 -17.67 3.13
CA TRP A 67 0.90 -18.83 4.02
C TRP A 67 0.08 -19.92 3.32
N TYR A 68 0.10 -21.10 3.91
CA TYR A 68 -0.75 -22.22 3.47
C TYR A 68 -2.21 -21.90 3.74
N ASP A 69 -3.01 -21.88 2.68
CA ASP A 69 -4.44 -21.69 2.69
C ASP A 69 -5.11 -23.05 2.80
N ALA A 70 -5.72 -23.34 3.95
CA ALA A 70 -6.26 -24.67 4.24
C ALA A 70 -7.54 -25.01 3.47
N GLU A 71 -8.28 -23.99 3.01
CA GLU A 71 -9.51 -24.18 2.23
C GLU A 71 -9.18 -24.73 0.84
N ASP A 72 -8.18 -24.14 0.18
CA ASP A 72 -7.76 -24.54 -1.16
C ASP A 72 -6.56 -25.49 -1.19
N ALA A 73 -5.98 -25.82 -0.04
CA ALA A 73 -4.78 -26.64 0.11
C ALA A 73 -3.55 -26.12 -0.68
N GLU A 74 -3.38 -24.79 -0.74
CA GLU A 74 -2.35 -24.13 -1.54
C GLU A 74 -1.52 -23.13 -0.73
N ILE A 75 -0.24 -22.98 -1.08
CA ILE A 75 0.56 -21.85 -0.60
C ILE A 75 0.20 -20.62 -1.42
N LYS A 76 -0.32 -19.58 -0.76
CA LYS A 76 -0.74 -18.35 -1.42
C LYS A 76 0.05 -17.16 -0.93
N PHE A 77 0.64 -16.42 -1.87
CA PHE A 77 1.38 -15.19 -1.60
C PHE A 77 0.59 -13.96 -2.04
N TRP A 78 0.90 -12.82 -1.42
CA TRP A 78 0.45 -11.50 -1.86
C TRP A 78 -1.07 -11.38 -2.01
N LYS A 79 -1.81 -11.99 -1.08
CA LYS A 79 -3.27 -11.91 -1.04
C LYS A 79 -3.69 -10.42 -0.97
N GLN A 80 -4.70 -10.03 -1.76
CA GLN A 80 -5.07 -8.63 -1.92
C GLN A 80 -6.40 -8.22 -1.28
N SER A 81 -7.26 -9.17 -0.92
CA SER A 81 -8.57 -8.86 -0.34
C SER A 81 -8.44 -8.23 1.04
N ASN A 82 -8.98 -7.01 1.22
CA ASN A 82 -8.98 -6.33 2.52
C ASN A 82 -9.79 -7.08 3.59
N LYS A 83 -10.75 -7.92 3.19
CA LYS A 83 -11.55 -8.76 4.10
C LYS A 83 -10.72 -9.75 4.92
N LEU A 84 -9.50 -10.06 4.47
CA LEU A 84 -8.58 -10.91 5.23
C LEU A 84 -7.99 -10.20 6.45
N VAL A 85 -7.89 -8.87 6.40
CA VAL A 85 -7.40 -8.05 7.51
C VAL A 85 -8.55 -7.84 8.49
N ARG A 86 -8.49 -8.51 9.64
CA ARG A 86 -9.49 -8.39 10.71
C ARG A 86 -9.22 -7.14 11.55
N GLY A 87 -10.24 -6.72 12.30
CA GLY A 87 -10.19 -5.49 13.08
C GLY A 87 -10.59 -4.25 12.30
N GLU A 88 -10.90 -3.21 13.04
CA GLU A 88 -11.25 -1.89 12.52
C GLU A 88 -9.99 -1.17 12.01
N LYS A 89 -10.08 -0.55 10.85
CA LYS A 89 -8.99 0.22 10.25
C LYS A 89 -9.09 1.68 10.66
N ILE A 90 -7.96 2.38 10.64
CA ILE A 90 -7.86 3.77 11.09
C ILE A 90 -8.87 4.70 10.39
N TRP A 91 -9.11 4.50 9.08
CA TRP A 91 -10.08 5.30 8.32
C TRP A 91 -11.53 4.96 8.68
N GLU A 92 -11.84 3.70 9.02
CA GLU A 92 -13.17 3.30 9.48
C GLU A 92 -13.47 3.96 10.83
N ARG A 93 -12.50 3.94 11.75
CA ARG A 93 -12.60 4.62 13.04
C ARG A 93 -12.79 6.13 12.86
N ALA A 94 -11.98 6.75 12.00
CA ALA A 94 -12.07 8.18 11.73
C ALA A 94 -13.45 8.55 11.17
N LYS A 95 -13.99 7.77 10.23
CA LYS A 95 -15.30 8.01 9.63
C LYS A 95 -16.48 7.84 10.59
N LYS A 96 -16.34 7.01 11.62
CA LYS A 96 -17.32 6.93 12.73
C LYS A 96 -17.32 8.19 13.60
N GLN A 97 -16.17 8.85 13.75
CA GLN A 97 -16.04 10.09 14.52
C GLN A 97 -16.48 11.31 13.70
N ASP A 98 -16.16 11.31 12.41
CA ASP A 98 -16.54 12.35 11.46
C ASP A 98 -16.97 11.70 10.13
N PRO A 99 -18.28 11.62 9.84
CA PRO A 99 -18.77 11.04 8.59
C PRO A 99 -18.27 11.72 7.31
N SER A 100 -17.76 12.95 7.40
CA SER A 100 -17.17 13.68 6.27
C SER A 100 -15.69 13.33 6.02
N PHE A 101 -15.06 12.57 6.91
CA PHE A 101 -13.68 12.12 6.76
C PHE A 101 -13.52 11.27 5.49
N THR A 102 -12.51 11.60 4.70
CA THR A 102 -12.13 10.87 3.49
C THR A 102 -10.75 10.24 3.63
N CYS A 103 -10.56 9.07 3.02
CA CYS A 103 -9.28 8.38 2.98
C CYS A 103 -8.93 7.90 1.57
N SER A 104 -7.69 8.19 1.14
CA SER A 104 -7.07 7.59 -0.03
C SER A 104 -5.98 6.61 0.40
N LYS A 105 -6.13 5.34 0.01
CA LYS A 105 -5.17 4.26 0.30
C LYS A 105 -4.49 3.85 -1.00
N MET A 106 -3.28 4.34 -1.24
CA MET A 106 -2.55 4.15 -2.50
C MET A 106 -1.41 3.15 -2.33
N PHE A 107 -1.49 2.00 -3.02
CA PHE A 107 -0.44 0.96 -3.10
C PHE A 107 -0.04 0.27 -1.78
N TRP A 108 -0.76 0.50 -0.68
CA TRP A 108 -0.67 -0.34 0.52
C TRP A 108 -1.27 -1.73 0.27
N TRP A 109 -0.75 -2.77 0.90
CA TRP A 109 -1.24 -4.15 0.75
C TRP A 109 -2.66 -4.35 1.31
N TYR A 110 -3.28 -5.46 0.89
CA TYR A 110 -4.69 -5.77 1.14
C TYR A 110 -5.61 -4.61 0.75
N ASN A 111 -5.45 -4.09 -0.46
CA ASN A 111 -6.19 -2.91 -0.89
C ASN A 111 -7.47 -3.21 -1.66
N MET A 112 -7.55 -4.39 -2.28
CA MET A 112 -8.74 -4.75 -3.04
C MET A 112 -9.93 -4.85 -2.09
N TYR A 113 -11.04 -4.19 -2.43
CA TYR A 113 -12.25 -4.14 -1.61
C TYR A 113 -12.03 -3.50 -0.22
N SER A 114 -11.10 -2.54 -0.13
CA SER A 114 -10.94 -1.68 1.04
C SER A 114 -12.18 -0.79 1.25
N THR A 115 -12.43 -0.39 2.50
CA THR A 115 -13.48 0.56 2.88
C THR A 115 -13.04 2.03 2.78
N ALA A 116 -11.81 2.29 2.32
CA ALA A 116 -11.32 3.64 2.01
C ALA A 116 -12.09 4.24 0.83
N ASP A 117 -12.25 5.57 0.81
CA ASP A 117 -12.97 6.31 -0.23
C ASP A 117 -12.30 6.17 -1.59
N PHE A 118 -10.97 6.22 -1.60
CA PHE A 118 -10.14 5.97 -2.76
C PHE A 118 -9.15 4.85 -2.46
N SER A 119 -9.00 3.91 -3.38
CA SER A 119 -7.96 2.88 -3.28
C SER A 119 -7.38 2.56 -4.65
N LEU A 120 -6.09 2.23 -4.67
CA LEU A 120 -5.37 1.85 -5.89
C LEU A 120 -4.29 0.83 -5.56
N THR A 121 -4.18 -0.25 -6.32
CA THR A 121 -3.17 -1.31 -6.09
C THR A 121 -2.77 -1.98 -7.41
N PRO A 122 -1.54 -2.49 -7.55
CA PRO A 122 -1.14 -3.24 -8.74
C PRO A 122 -2.05 -4.45 -8.96
N ARG A 123 -2.57 -4.60 -10.18
CA ARG A 123 -3.40 -5.75 -10.56
C ARG A 123 -3.24 -6.03 -12.06
N PRO A 124 -2.33 -6.93 -12.46
CA PRO A 124 -2.21 -7.30 -13.87
C PRO A 124 -3.50 -7.92 -14.41
N ASN A 125 -3.74 -7.72 -15.70
CA ASN A 125 -4.73 -8.49 -16.45
C ASN A 125 -4.08 -9.73 -17.04
N TYR A 126 -4.70 -10.88 -16.81
CA TYR A 126 -4.33 -12.14 -17.44
C TYR A 126 -5.34 -12.42 -18.55
N LEU A 127 -4.88 -12.30 -19.79
CA LEU A 127 -5.72 -12.47 -20.97
C LEU A 127 -5.87 -13.96 -21.33
N ALA A 128 -6.94 -14.30 -22.04
CA ALA A 128 -7.21 -15.66 -22.49
C ALA A 128 -6.10 -16.23 -23.40
N ASP A 129 -5.34 -15.35 -24.08
CA ASP A 129 -4.18 -15.72 -24.90
C ASP A 129 -2.88 -15.91 -24.08
N GLY A 130 -2.98 -15.93 -22.75
CA GLY A 130 -1.85 -16.15 -21.84
C GLY A 130 -1.00 -14.92 -21.58
N ARG A 131 -1.30 -13.77 -22.20
CA ARG A 131 -0.56 -12.53 -21.94
C ARG A 131 -0.89 -11.98 -20.55
N LYS A 132 0.13 -11.39 -19.94
CA LYS A 132 0.03 -10.56 -18.75
C LYS A 132 0.19 -9.11 -19.15
N LEU A 133 -0.88 -8.32 -19.03
CA LEU A 133 -0.82 -6.88 -19.31
C LEU A 133 -0.67 -6.07 -18.03
N PRO A 134 0.12 -4.97 -18.07
CA PRO A 134 0.26 -4.07 -16.94
C PRO A 134 -1.06 -3.34 -16.68
N ASP A 135 -1.51 -3.37 -15.44
CA ASP A 135 -2.75 -2.72 -15.03
C ASP A 135 -2.80 -2.55 -13.50
N CYS A 136 -3.80 -1.80 -13.03
CA CYS A 136 -4.11 -1.55 -11.62
C CYS A 136 -5.60 -1.74 -11.31
N TYR A 137 -5.89 -2.08 -10.05
CA TYR A 137 -7.24 -2.09 -9.50
C TYR A 137 -7.47 -0.79 -8.75
N SER A 138 -8.65 -0.18 -8.94
CA SER A 138 -9.04 1.03 -8.23
C SER A 138 -10.44 0.94 -7.61
N GLN A 139 -10.67 1.76 -6.59
CA GLN A 139 -11.99 2.11 -6.07
C GLN A 139 -12.02 3.64 -5.90
N PRO A 140 -13.03 4.36 -6.42
CA PRO A 140 -14.06 3.87 -7.35
C PRO A 140 -13.42 3.35 -8.65
N ALA A 141 -14.12 2.46 -9.36
CA ALA A 141 -13.55 1.80 -10.56
C ALA A 141 -13.15 2.80 -11.66
N SER A 142 -13.83 3.95 -11.77
CA SER A 142 -13.51 5.00 -12.76
C SER A 142 -12.15 5.65 -12.52
N LEU A 143 -11.64 5.63 -11.28
CA LEU A 143 -10.36 6.24 -10.93
C LEU A 143 -9.20 5.67 -11.74
N ARG A 144 -9.23 4.36 -12.03
CA ARG A 144 -8.25 3.72 -12.92
C ARG A 144 -8.18 4.40 -14.28
N ASP A 145 -9.33 4.60 -14.93
CA ASP A 145 -9.39 5.14 -16.28
C ASP A 145 -9.06 6.63 -16.29
N GLU A 146 -9.46 7.36 -15.25
CA GLU A 146 -9.08 8.75 -15.02
C GLU A 146 -7.56 8.89 -14.89
N LEU A 147 -6.94 8.15 -13.97
CA LEU A 147 -5.50 8.22 -13.73
C LEU A 147 -4.69 7.77 -14.96
N GLN A 148 -5.11 6.72 -15.67
CA GLN A 148 -4.38 6.30 -16.86
C GLN A 148 -4.52 7.27 -18.03
N ARG A 149 -5.61 8.04 -18.11
CA ARG A 149 -5.75 9.11 -19.10
C ARG A 149 -4.81 10.28 -18.78
N GLU A 150 -4.69 10.66 -17.51
CA GLU A 150 -3.87 11.79 -17.09
C GLU A 150 -2.37 11.46 -16.99
N LEU A 151 -2.01 10.29 -16.49
CA LEU A 151 -0.64 9.90 -16.14
C LEU A 151 -0.05 8.83 -17.08
N GLY A 152 -0.85 8.30 -17.99
CA GLY A 152 -0.51 7.11 -18.78
C GLY A 152 -0.67 5.80 -18.01
N GLN A 153 -0.46 4.68 -18.71
CA GLN A 153 -0.61 3.33 -18.13
C GLN A 153 0.34 3.11 -16.94
N PHE A 154 -0.18 2.51 -15.87
CA PHE A 154 0.63 2.19 -14.70
C PHE A 154 1.82 1.27 -15.09
N PRO A 155 3.08 1.66 -14.80
CA PRO A 155 4.27 0.90 -15.21
C PRO A 155 4.51 -0.35 -14.34
N LEU A 156 3.53 -1.27 -14.28
CA LEU A 156 3.53 -2.46 -13.40
C LEU A 156 4.83 -3.28 -13.45
N PHE A 157 5.46 -3.44 -14.62
CA PHE A 157 6.69 -4.23 -14.75
C PHE A 157 7.94 -3.55 -14.18
N LYS A 158 7.85 -2.26 -13.86
CA LYS A 158 8.88 -1.47 -13.18
C LYS A 158 8.52 -1.20 -11.72
N PHE A 159 7.42 -1.75 -11.22
CA PHE A 159 6.96 -1.56 -9.84
C PHE A 159 7.67 -2.50 -8.87
N TRP A 160 7.87 -3.75 -9.29
CA TRP A 160 8.48 -4.78 -8.46
C TRP A 160 9.27 -5.79 -9.31
N GLY A 161 10.40 -6.25 -8.78
CA GLY A 161 11.30 -7.20 -9.44
C GLY A 161 12.60 -6.56 -9.96
N PRO A 162 13.38 -7.29 -10.78
CA PRO A 162 14.72 -6.85 -11.18
C PRO A 162 14.74 -5.61 -12.08
N ALA A 163 13.62 -5.28 -12.72
CA ALA A 163 13.46 -4.10 -13.58
C ALA A 163 12.87 -2.88 -12.83
N THR A 164 12.80 -2.92 -11.49
CA THR A 164 12.24 -1.81 -10.71
C THR A 164 13.03 -0.53 -10.92
N ASP A 165 12.33 0.57 -11.15
CA ASP A 165 12.92 1.91 -11.25
C ASP A 165 11.98 2.98 -10.64
N ILE A 166 12.43 4.24 -10.65
CA ILE A 166 11.70 5.35 -10.06
C ILE A 166 10.37 5.68 -10.77
N SER A 167 10.15 5.23 -12.00
CA SER A 167 8.96 5.63 -12.78
C SER A 167 7.65 5.17 -12.12
N SER A 168 7.62 3.98 -11.53
CA SER A 168 6.45 3.51 -10.78
C SER A 168 6.24 4.33 -9.51
N THR A 169 7.32 4.72 -8.84
CA THR A 169 7.24 5.56 -7.64
C THR A 169 6.69 6.94 -7.99
N GLN A 170 7.16 7.55 -9.08
CA GLN A 170 6.66 8.84 -9.56
C GLN A 170 5.18 8.76 -9.92
N TRP A 171 4.78 7.74 -10.69
CA TRP A 171 3.39 7.52 -11.06
C TRP A 171 2.48 7.36 -9.83
N ILE A 172 2.92 6.61 -8.80
CA ILE A 172 2.19 6.43 -7.54
C ILE A 172 2.06 7.76 -6.79
N ALA A 173 3.13 8.57 -6.74
CA ALA A 173 3.11 9.86 -6.08
C ALA A 173 2.12 10.82 -6.77
N ASP A 174 2.17 10.90 -8.10
CA ASP A 174 1.27 11.75 -8.90
C ASP A 174 -0.20 11.29 -8.77
N ALA A 175 -0.45 9.98 -8.82
CA ALA A 175 -1.77 9.42 -8.57
C ALA A 175 -2.27 9.71 -7.15
N SER A 176 -1.38 9.71 -6.15
CA SER A 176 -1.74 10.02 -4.76
C SER A 176 -2.03 11.51 -4.54
N MET A 177 -1.46 12.40 -5.36
CA MET A 177 -1.77 13.84 -5.35
C MET A 177 -3.11 14.14 -6.04
N TYR A 178 -3.50 13.31 -7.01
CA TYR A 178 -4.79 13.43 -7.72
C TYR A 178 -5.98 13.11 -6.81
N THR A 179 -5.81 12.16 -5.88
CA THR A 179 -6.84 11.72 -4.91
C THR A 179 -6.86 12.55 -3.62
#